data_AF-A0A3M3RSH2-F1
#
_entry.id   AF-A0A3M3RSH2-F1
#
_cell.length_a   1.000
_cell.length_b   1.000
_cell.length_c   1.000
_cell.angle_alpha   90.00
_cell.angle_beta   90.00
_cell.angle_gamma   90.00
#
_symmetry.space_group_name_H-M   'P 1'
#
loop_
_entity.id
_entity.type
_entity.pdbx_description
1 polymer ?
#
loop_
_entity_poly.entity_id
_entity_poly.type
_entity_poly.pdbx_seq_one_letter_code
_entity_poly.pdbx_strand_id
1 'polypeptide(L)' 'MDLFTYYQSTSSHRVRIALALKGLDHTVIPVNLMRVADVYLLPQLYAARRYGAELEV' A
#
# COMPACT_ATOMS: atom_id res chain seq x y z
N MET A 1 -6.41 3.01 8.80
CA MET A 1 -6.21 2.93 7.33
C MET A 1 -4.88 2.27 7.06
N ASP A 2 -4.80 1.38 6.08
CA ASP A 2 -3.54 0.73 5.72
C ASP A 2 -2.73 1.61 4.77
N LEU A 3 -1.46 1.84 5.11
CA LEU A 3 -0.52 2.59 4.28
C LEU A 3 0.56 1.65 3.74
N PHE A 4 0.43 1.27 2.47
CA PHE A 4 1.48 0.57 1.74
C PHE A 4 2.61 1.54 1.40
N THR A 5 3.81 1.30 1.91
CA THR A 5 4.94 2.23 1.78
C THR A 5 6.21 1.55 1.33
N TYR A 6 7.00 2.25 0.51
CA TYR A 6 8.37 1.86 0.18
C TYR A 6 9.34 2.97 0.57
N TYR A 7 10.42 2.62 1.26
CA TYR A 7 11.29 3.60 1.92
C TYR A 7 11.97 4.57 0.94
N GLN A 8 12.31 4.13 -0.28
CA GLN A 8 12.91 4.97 -1.33
C GLN A 8 11.88 5.64 -2.25
N SER A 9 10.59 5.45 -2.03
CA SER A 9 9.55 6.05 -2.87
C SER A 9 9.29 7.50 -2.47
N THR A 10 9.48 8.43 -3.41
CA THR A 10 9.22 9.87 -3.20
C THR A 10 7.74 10.16 -2.98
N SER A 11 6.83 9.43 -3.66
CA SER A 11 5.39 9.52 -3.42
C SER A 11 5.01 9.02 -2.03
N SER A 12 5.56 7.87 -1.61
CA SER A 12 5.35 7.31 -0.26
C SER A 12 5.85 8.25 0.84
N HIS A 13 6.96 8.94 0.61
CA HIS A 13 7.49 9.92 1.56
C HIS A 13 6.55 11.11 1.77
N ARG A 14 6.02 11.69 0.68
CA ARG A 14 5.04 12.80 0.77
C ARG A 14 3.77 12.39 1.50
N VAL A 15 3.27 11.18 1.28
CA VAL A 15 2.06 10.69 1.96
C VAL A 15 2.31 10.51 3.46
N ARG A 16 3.46 9.97 3.88
CA ARG A 16 3.82 9.87 5.30
C ARG A 16 3.85 11.24 5.98
N ILE A 17 4.45 12.23 5.32
CA ILE A 17 4.45 13.62 5.81
C ILE A 17 3.02 14.14 5.91
N ALA A 18 2.20 13.98 4.87
CA ALA A 18 0.82 14.47 4.86
C ALA A 18 -0.03 13.83 5.97
N LEU A 19 0.12 12.52 6.21
CA LEU A 19 -0.60 11.82 7.28
C LEU A 19 -0.14 12.26 8.67
N ALA A 20 1.16 12.45 8.88
CA ALA A 20 1.70 12.99 10.13
C ALA A 20 1.20 14.42 10.39
N LEU A 21 1.18 15.28 9.37
CA LEU A 21 0.66 16.65 9.46
C LEU A 21 -0.85 16.69 9.72
N LYS A 22 -1.59 15.69 9.25
CA LYS A 22 -3.04 15.58 9.48
C LYS A 22 -3.39 14.83 10.77
N GLY A 23 -2.40 14.30 11.50
CA GLY A 23 -2.63 13.53 12.72
C GLY A 23 -3.47 12.28 12.50
N LEU A 24 -3.37 11.65 11.32
CA LEU A 24 -4.17 10.50 10.96
C LEU A 24 -3.44 9.19 11.28
N ASP A 25 -4.08 8.38 12.11
CA ASP A 25 -3.60 7.04 12.43
C ASP A 25 -3.67 6.12 11.22
N HIS A 26 -2.56 5.45 10.96
CA HIS A 26 -2.43 4.50 9.87
C HIS A 26 -1.48 3.36 10.24
N THR A 27 -1.77 2.20 9.70
CA THR A 27 -0.92 1.02 9.84
C THR A 27 0.06 1.00 8.68
N VAL A 28 1.36 1.01 8.97
CA VAL A 28 2.41 1.01 7.94
C VAL A 28 2.68 -0.41 7.49
N ILE A 29 2.47 -0.67 6.20
CA ILE A 29 2.74 -1.96 5.56
C ILE A 29 3.89 -1.77 4.57
N PRO A 30 5.09 -2.30 4.83
CA PRO A 30 6.21 -2.17 3.92
C PRO A 30 5.99 -3.04 2.66
N VAL A 31 6.21 -2.45 1.49
CA VAL A 31 6.19 -3.15 0.19
C VAL A 31 7.52 -2.99 -0.53
N ASN A 32 7.98 -3.99 -1.26
CA ASN A 32 9.22 -3.92 -2.02
C ASN A 32 8.94 -3.74 -3.51
N LEU A 33 9.16 -2.53 -4.03
CA LEU A 33 8.91 -2.22 -5.44
C LEU A 33 9.84 -2.95 -6.43
N MET A 34 10.92 -3.55 -5.96
CA MET A 34 11.79 -4.39 -6.79
C MET A 34 11.23 -5.80 -6.99
N ARG A 35 10.21 -6.19 -6.21
CA ARG A 35 9.53 -7.48 -6.37
C ARG A 35 8.29 -7.30 -7.25
N VAL A 36 8.27 -8.03 -8.37
CA VAL A 36 7.14 -8.04 -9.31
C VAL A 36 5.82 -8.39 -8.61
N ALA A 37 5.84 -9.36 -7.69
CA ALA A 37 4.66 -9.74 -6.92
C ALA A 37 4.08 -8.55 -6.11
N ASP A 38 4.95 -7.73 -5.50
CA ASP A 38 4.51 -6.61 -4.67
C ASP A 38 3.95 -5.44 -5.50
N VAL A 39 4.42 -5.31 -6.75
CA VAL A 39 3.98 -4.26 -7.67
C VAL A 39 2.68 -4.62 -8.38
N TYR A 40 2.50 -5.89 -8.75
CA TYR A 40 1.38 -6.32 -9.59
C TYR A 40 0.34 -7.14 -8.83
N LEU A 41 0.76 -8.16 -8.08
CA LEU A 41 -0.15 -9.14 -7.48
C LEU A 41 -0.74 -8.64 -6.15
N LEU A 42 0.08 -8.03 -5.28
CA LEU A 42 -0.39 -7.49 -4.00
C LEU A 42 -1.53 -6.47 -4.16
N PRO A 43 -1.47 -5.49 -5.08
CA PRO A 43 -2.57 -4.55 -5.29
C PRO A 43 -3.85 -5.22 -5.79
N GLN A 44 -3.72 -6.24 -6.65
CA GLN A 44 -4.88 -6.99 -7.18
C GLN A 44 -5.57 -7.79 -6.08
N LEU A 45 -4.80 -8.53 -5.26
CA LEU A 45 -5.32 -9.27 -4.11
C LEU A 45 -5.94 -8.35 -3.06
N TYR A 46 -5.30 -7.21 -2.78
CA TYR A 46 -5.83 -6.22 -1.85
C TYR A 46 -7.15 -5.63 -2.36
N ALA A 47 -7.22 -5.26 -3.64
CA ALA A 47 -8.44 -4.75 -4.24
C ALA A 47 -9.56 -5.81 -4.22
N ALA A 48 -9.26 -7.05 -4.61
CA ALA A 48 -10.20 -8.16 -4.55
C ALA A 48 -10.78 -8.35 -3.14
N ARG A 49 -9.90 -8.40 -2.12
CA ARG A 49 -10.32 -8.48 -0.71
C ARG A 49 -11.15 -7.28 -0.26
N ARG A 50 -10.75 -6.08 -0.65
CA ARG A 50 -11.42 -4.82 -0.28
C ARG A 50 -12.83 -4.73 -0.86
N TYR A 51 -13.03 -5.24 -2.08
CA TYR A 51 -14.30 -5.19 -2.78
C TYR A 51 -15.10 -6.49 -2.71
N GLY A 52 -14.60 -7.51 -2.00
CA GLY A 52 -15.25 -8.82 -1.90
C GLY A 52 -15.33 -9.57 -3.23
N ALA A 53 -14.44 -9.28 -4.19
CA ALA A 53 -14.36 -10.00 -5.45
C ALA A 53 -13.58 -11.30 -5.24
N GLU A 54 -14.19 -12.44 -5.54
CA GLU A 54 -13.46 -13.70 -5.67
C GLU A 54 -12.57 -13.63 -6.90
N LEU A 55 -11.29 -13.98 -6.72
CA LEU A 55 -10.38 -14.21 -7.82
C LEU A 55 -10.50 -15.69 -8.18
N GLU A 56 -11.05 -16.00 -9.36
CA GLU A 56 -10.90 -17.32 -9.96
C GLU A 56 -9.40 -17.49 -10.28
N VAL A 57 -8.76 -18.47 -9.63
CA VAL A 57 -7.36 -18.84 -9.86
C VAL A 57 -7.30 -20.03 -10.80
#